data_AF-A0A8C9P9U8-F1
#
_entry.id   AF-A0A8C9P9U8-F1
#
_cell.length_a   1.000
_cell.length_b   1.000
_cell.length_c   1.000
_cell.angle_alpha   90.00
_cell.angle_beta   90.00
_cell.angle_gamma   90.00
#
_symmetry.space_group_name_H-M   'P 1'
#
loop_
_entity.id
_entity.type
_entity.pdbx_description
1 polymer ?
#
loop_
_entity_poly.entity_id
_entity_poly.type
_entity_poly.pdbx_seq_one_letter_code
_entity_poly.pdbx_strand_id
1 'polypeptide(L)' 'MVGARWYHRPLSGQEAEKLLMEKGHPGSFLVQENQSNPGQFVLTVLTQEPEEAPGTDRSHASPT' A
#
# COMPACT_ATOMS: atom_id res chain seq x y z
N MET A 1 24.51 18.99 4.53
CA MET A 1 23.05 18.77 4.59
C MET A 1 22.80 17.28 4.49
N VAL A 2 22.40 16.65 5.59
CA VAL A 2 22.00 15.23 5.58
C VAL A 2 20.63 15.18 4.91
N GLY A 3 20.60 14.81 3.63
CA GLY A 3 19.37 14.68 2.87
C GLY A 3 18.46 13.67 3.55
N ALA A 4 17.25 14.12 3.91
CA ALA A 4 16.19 13.30 4.45
C ALA A 4 16.05 12.00 3.64
N ARG A 5 16.45 10.87 4.23
CA ARG A 5 16.40 9.51 3.65
C ARG A 5 14.97 9.02 3.36
N TRP A 6 13.99 9.88 3.55
CA TRP A 6 12.56 9.66 3.34
C TRP A 6 11.99 10.54 2.22
N TYR A 7 12.76 11.52 1.70
CA TYR A 7 12.36 12.34 0.55
C TYR A 7 13.04 11.82 -0.71
N HIS A 8 12.42 10.83 -1.32
CA HIS A 8 12.72 10.47 -2.70
C HIS A 8 11.94 11.41 -3.63
N ARG A 9 12.47 11.62 -4.84
CA ARG A 9 11.86 12.39 -5.95
C ARG A 9 10.33 12.30 -5.97
N PRO A 10 9.61 13.27 -6.56
CA PRO A 10 8.16 13.21 -6.69
C PRO A 10 7.79 11.88 -7.37
N LEU A 11 7.35 10.94 -6.56
CA LEU A 11 7.16 9.54 -6.89
C LEU A 11 5.65 9.40 -7.13
N SER A 12 5.26 8.80 -8.24
CA SER A 12 3.84 8.55 -8.51
C SER A 12 3.32 7.44 -7.59
N GLY A 13 1.99 7.36 -7.39
CA GLY A 13 1.38 6.30 -6.58
C GLY A 13 1.79 4.90 -7.05
N GLN A 14 1.81 4.68 -8.37
CA GLN A 14 2.23 3.39 -8.97
C GLN A 14 3.70 3.06 -8.67
N GLU A 15 4.59 4.05 -8.69
CA GLU A 15 6.00 3.85 -8.35
C GLU A 15 6.18 3.57 -6.85
N ALA A 16 5.36 4.16 -5.97
CA ALA A 16 5.34 3.82 -4.55
C ALA A 16 4.91 2.38 -4.30
N GLU A 17 3.81 1.97 -4.94
CA GLU A 17 3.30 0.60 -4.84
C GLU A 17 4.36 -0.41 -5.29
N LYS A 18 4.96 -0.18 -6.47
CA LYS A 18 6.03 -1.04 -6.98
C LYS A 18 7.22 -1.10 -6.02
N LEU A 19 7.64 0.05 -5.47
CA LEU A 19 8.78 0.10 -4.55
C LEU A 19 8.48 -0.61 -3.22
N LEU A 20 7.26 -0.47 -2.71
CA LEU A 20 6.80 -1.21 -1.54
C LEU A 20 6.75 -2.71 -1.81
N MET A 21 6.29 -3.16 -2.97
CA MET A 21 6.28 -4.58 -3.33
C MET A 21 7.68 -5.15 -3.54
N GLU A 22 8.60 -4.41 -4.18
CA GLU A 22 9.96 -4.90 -4.49
C GLU A 22 10.90 -4.89 -3.28
N LYS A 23 10.73 -3.94 -2.34
CA LYS A 23 11.70 -3.68 -1.26
C LYS A 23 11.07 -3.57 0.13
N GLY A 24 9.76 -3.42 0.20
CA GLY A 24 9.03 -3.30 1.44
C GLY A 24 8.75 -4.67 2.06
N HIS A 25 8.38 -4.61 3.32
CA HIS A 25 7.81 -5.72 4.08
C HIS A 25 6.41 -5.33 4.52
N PRO A 26 5.52 -6.26 4.87
CA PRO A 26 4.19 -5.87 5.32
C PRO A 26 4.23 -4.90 6.51
N GLY A 27 3.42 -3.84 6.43
CA GLY A 27 3.46 -2.68 7.31
C GLY A 27 4.40 -1.55 6.85
N SER A 28 5.19 -1.76 5.78
CA SER A 28 5.98 -0.68 5.17
C SER A 28 5.05 0.36 4.54
N PHE A 29 5.44 1.63 4.64
CA PHE A 29 4.66 2.73 4.11
C PHE A 29 5.54 3.78 3.42
N LEU A 30 4.93 4.52 2.50
CA LEU A 30 5.49 5.67 1.82
C LEU A 30 4.50 6.82 1.89
N VAL A 31 5.02 8.03 2.14
CA VAL A 31 4.26 9.28 2.05
C VAL A 31 4.76 10.05 0.84
N GLN A 32 3.85 10.41 -0.05
CA GLN A 32 4.13 11.16 -1.27
C GLN A 32 3.31 12.44 -1.27
N GLU A 33 3.90 13.54 -1.74
CA GLU A 33 3.12 14.74 -2.03
C GLU A 33 2.36 14.56 -3.34
N ASN A 34 1.08 14.94 -3.37
CA ASN A 34 0.28 14.86 -4.57
C ASN A 34 0.75 15.93 -5.57
N GLN A 35 1.40 15.51 -6.65
CA GLN A 35 1.93 16.41 -7.68
C GLN A 35 0.85 17.27 -8.35
N SER A 36 -0.40 16.80 -8.38
CA SER A 36 -1.53 17.52 -8.98
C SER A 36 -2.27 18.43 -7.99
N ASN A 37 -2.07 18.24 -6.68
CA ASN A 37 -2.71 19.05 -5.64
C ASN A 37 -1.71 19.39 -4.52
N PRO A 38 -0.98 20.52 -4.66
CA PRO A 38 0.03 20.94 -3.70
C PRO A 38 -0.54 21.06 -2.28
N GLY A 39 0.15 20.51 -1.30
CA GLY A 39 -0.31 20.47 0.10
C GLY A 39 -1.22 19.30 0.46
N GLN A 40 -1.57 18.44 -0.50
CA GLN A 40 -2.16 17.13 -0.22
C GLN A 40 -1.09 16.05 -0.24
N PHE A 41 -1.24 15.07 0.65
CA PHE A 41 -0.32 13.93 0.76
C PHE A 41 -1.07 12.63 0.55
N VAL A 42 -0.38 11.68 -0.05
CA VAL A 42 -0.85 10.31 -0.27
C VAL A 42 -0.02 9.40 0.63
N LEU A 43 -0.70 8.53 1.36
CA LEU A 43 -0.09 7.48 2.16
C LEU A 43 -0.33 6.14 1.46
N THR A 44 0.73 5.48 1.03
CA THR A 44 0.69 4.13 0.48
C THR A 44 1.25 3.16 1.51
N VAL A 45 0.51 2.10 1.83
CA VAL A 45 0.89 1.09 2.83
C VAL A 45 0.84 -0.28 2.20
N LEU A 46 1.88 -1.08 2.40
CA LEU A 46 1.88 -2.49 2.01
C LEU A 46 1.23 -3.32 3.13
N THR A 47 0.05 -3.85 2.86
CA THR A 47 -0.61 -4.80 3.76
C THR A 47 -0.23 -6.24 3.41
N GLN A 48 -0.34 -7.16 4.35
CA GLN A 48 -0.34 -8.59 4.03
C GLN A 48 -1.61 -8.88 3.23
N GLU A 49 -1.51 -9.58 2.10
CA GLU A 49 -2.71 -10.26 1.60
C GLU A 49 -3.20 -11.15 2.74
N PRO A 50 -4.48 -11.10 3.11
CA PRO A 50 -5.03 -12.14 3.95
C PRO A 50 -4.85 -13.43 3.16
N GLU A 51 -3.96 -14.31 3.63
CA GLU A 51 -4.00 -15.72 3.25
C GLU A 51 -5.46 -16.13 3.35
N GLU A 52 -6.10 -16.46 2.23
CA GLU A 52 -7.52 -16.78 2.17
C GLU A 52 -7.85 -17.68 3.35
N ALA A 53 -8.66 -17.17 4.28
CA ALA A 53 -9.02 -17.90 5.48
C ALA A 53 -9.49 -19.30 5.05
N PRO A 54 -8.92 -20.39 5.61
CA PRO A 54 -9.14 -21.72 5.08
C PRO A 54 -10.63 -22.04 5.01
N GLY A 55 -11.15 -22.11 3.78
CA GLY A 55 -12.46 -22.65 3.42
C GLY A 55 -13.65 -22.06 4.20
N THR A 56 -14.17 -20.91 3.77
CA THR A 56 -15.63 -20.73 3.86
C THR A 56 -16.26 -21.57 2.75
N ASP A 57 -16.46 -22.85 3.07
CA ASP A 57 -17.39 -23.71 2.36
C ASP A 57 -18.76 -23.02 2.35
N ARG A 58 -19.05 -22.32 1.23
CA ARG A 58 -20.37 -21.76 0.94
C ARG A 58 -21.32 -22.87 0.51
N SER A 59 -21.39 -23.96 1.25
CA SER A 59 -22.41 -24.97 1.02
C SER A 59 -23.68 -24.57 1.78
N HIS A 60 -24.58 -23.97 1.01
CA HIS A 60 -26.00 -24.31 1.04
C HIS A 60 -26.74 -24.11 2.37
N ALA A 61 -26.98 -22.85 2.75
CA ALA A 61 -28.14 -22.55 3.60
C ALA A 61 -29.34 -22.23 2.71
N SER A 62 -30.07 -23.27 2.30
CA SER A 62 -31.43 -23.11 1.75
C SER A 62 -32.36 -22.67 2.88
N PRO A 63 -33.12 -21.57 2.73
CA PRO A 63 -34.14 -21.23 3.71
C PRO A 63 -35.32 -22.21 3.56
N THR A 64 -35.66 -22.90 4.65
CA THR A 64 -36.99 -23.54 4.82
C THR A 64 -37.89 -22.56 5.55
#